data_AF-A0AAU4G132-F1
#
_entry.id   AF-A0AAU4G132-F1
#
_cell.length_a   1.000
_cell.length_b   1.000
_cell.length_c   1.000
_cell.angle_alpha   90.00
_cell.angle_beta   90.00
_cell.angle_gamma   90.00
#
_symmetry.space_group_name_H-M   'P 1'
#
loop_
_entity.id
_entity.type
_entity.pdbx_description
1 polymer ?
#
loop_
_entity_poly.entity_id
_entity_poly.type
_entity_poly.pdbx_seq_one_letter_code
_entity_poly.pdbx_strand_id
1 'polypeptide(L)'
;MELFRRRYEIGVLFDIDALDSPSYGRAAYRIVFAILDPQQITRCVIHDGDTNATLTGLERTYCIAFQVGRRRQLDYLRNAFAGRTDRGLWPPHCRFTEGKIIEREPLVAAGVVTSAGVFAVRENDMVQPSWSEGTAWRIGVIQRS
;
A
#
# COMPACT_ATOMS: atom_id res chain seq x y z
N MET A 1 14.16 1.62 25.44
CA MET A 1 12.87 2.33 25.59
C MET A 1 12.68 3.21 24.36
N GLU A 2 12.17 2.65 23.28
CA GLU A 2 11.98 3.41 22.04
C GLU A 2 10.68 4.23 22.14
N LEU A 3 10.85 5.54 22.11
CA LEU A 3 9.78 6.53 22.06
C LEU A 3 8.69 6.10 21.09
N PHE A 4 7.43 6.17 21.53
CA PHE A 4 6.25 6.16 20.66
C PHE A 4 6.35 7.30 19.65
N ARG A 5 7.13 7.11 18.59
CA ARG A 5 7.13 7.98 17.43
C ARG A 5 5.76 7.82 16.80
N ARG A 6 4.91 8.83 16.99
CA ARG A 6 3.60 8.93 16.35
C ARG A 6 3.75 8.56 14.87
N ARG A 7 3.18 7.43 14.48
CA ARG A 7 3.09 7.03 13.09
C ARG A 7 1.77 7.53 12.54
N TYR A 8 1.78 7.89 11.26
CA TYR A 8 0.59 8.22 10.50
C TYR A 8 0.26 7.04 9.61
N GLU A 9 -1.02 6.74 9.43
CA GLU A 9 -1.46 5.69 8.53
C GLU A 9 -2.48 6.24 7.55
N ILE A 10 -2.34 5.83 6.29
CA ILE A 10 -3.29 6.08 5.22
C ILE A 10 -3.44 4.81 4.39
N GLY A 11 -4.68 4.43 4.14
CA GLY A 11 -5.05 3.30 3.31
C GLY A 11 -5.62 3.82 2.02
N VAL A 12 -5.12 3.30 0.90
CA VAL A 12 -5.66 3.55 -0.43
C VAL A 12 -6.57 2.38 -0.78
N LEU A 13 -7.82 2.68 -1.08
CA LEU A 13 -8.84 1.69 -1.36
C LEU A 13 -8.96 1.42 -2.87
N PHE A 14 -9.07 0.14 -3.21
CA PHE A 14 -9.21 -0.36 -4.57
C PHE A 14 -10.47 -1.20 -4.69
N ASP A 15 -11.21 -1.00 -5.77
CA ASP A 15 -12.40 -1.75 -6.14
C ASP A 15 -11.94 -3.03 -6.86
N ILE A 16 -12.18 -4.17 -6.21
CA ILE A 16 -11.71 -5.48 -6.68
C ILE A 16 -12.33 -5.84 -8.03
N ASP A 17 -13.59 -5.48 -8.26
CA ASP A 17 -14.29 -5.81 -9.51
C ASP A 17 -13.79 -4.92 -10.66
N ALA A 18 -13.49 -3.66 -10.37
CA ALA A 18 -12.95 -2.74 -11.36
C ALA A 18 -11.49 -3.05 -11.73
N LEU A 19 -10.68 -3.63 -10.82
CA LEU A 19 -9.30 -4.02 -11.08
C LEU A 19 -9.16 -5.10 -12.19
N ASP A 20 -10.23 -5.85 -12.48
CA ASP A 20 -10.37 -6.73 -13.64
C ASP A 20 -9.13 -7.63 -13.88
N SER A 21 -8.70 -8.29 -12.80
CA SER A 21 -7.49 -9.10 -12.79
C SER A 21 -7.66 -10.35 -11.92
N PRO A 22 -7.18 -11.52 -12.36
CA PRO A 22 -7.17 -12.72 -11.53
C PRO A 22 -6.26 -12.58 -10.29
N SER A 23 -5.40 -11.56 -10.26
CA SER A 23 -4.61 -11.17 -9.08
C SER A 23 -4.81 -9.68 -8.82
N TYR A 24 -5.93 -9.33 -8.17
CA TYR A 24 -6.28 -7.94 -7.87
C TYR A 24 -5.21 -7.24 -7.02
N GLY A 25 -4.55 -7.95 -6.10
CA GLY A 25 -3.41 -7.41 -5.34
C GLY A 25 -2.28 -6.93 -6.27
N ARG A 26 -1.88 -7.74 -7.26
CA ARG A 26 -0.89 -7.33 -8.25
C ARG A 26 -1.35 -6.12 -9.06
N ALA A 27 -2.62 -6.08 -9.46
CA ALA A 27 -3.18 -4.95 -10.20
C ALA A 27 -3.16 -3.65 -9.37
N ALA A 28 -3.53 -3.72 -8.08
CA ALA A 28 -3.46 -2.58 -7.16
C ALA A 28 -2.01 -2.08 -6.99
N TYR A 29 -1.06 -2.99 -6.77
CA TYR A 29 0.35 -2.61 -6.65
C TYR A 29 0.92 -1.98 -7.92
N ARG A 30 0.49 -2.40 -9.12
CA ARG A 30 0.90 -1.74 -10.37
C ARG A 30 0.48 -0.27 -10.40
N ILE A 31 -0.72 0.05 -9.93
CA ILE A 31 -1.20 1.43 -9.81
C ILE A 31 -0.33 2.20 -8.80
N VAL A 32 -0.06 1.61 -7.63
CA VAL A 32 0.82 2.21 -6.61
C VAL A 32 2.21 2.50 -7.19
N PHE A 33 2.83 1.53 -7.86
CA PHE A 33 4.18 1.67 -8.39
C PHE A 33 4.28 2.65 -9.56
N ALA A 34 3.19 2.83 -10.31
CA ALA A 34 3.12 3.83 -11.38
C ALA A 34 2.95 5.26 -10.86
N ILE A 35 2.35 5.44 -9.68
CA ILE A 35 2.02 6.76 -9.11
C ILE A 35 3.11 7.26 -8.16
N LEU A 36 3.64 6.37 -7.33
CA LEU A 36 4.52 6.75 -6.23
C LEU A 36 6.00 6.67 -6.61
N ASP A 37 6.76 7.64 -6.10
CA ASP A 37 8.21 7.62 -6.02
C ASP A 37 8.61 7.04 -4.65
N PRO A 38 9.29 5.87 -4.62
CA PRO A 38 9.68 5.25 -3.36
C PRO A 38 10.64 6.12 -2.53
N GLN A 39 11.35 7.08 -3.12
CA GLN A 39 12.23 7.99 -2.38
C GLN A 39 11.44 8.97 -1.48
N GLN A 40 10.19 9.27 -1.81
CA GLN A 40 9.34 10.15 -1.01
C GLN A 40 8.76 9.44 0.23
N ILE A 41 8.69 8.11 0.21
CA ILE A 41 8.08 7.28 1.26
C ILE A 41 9.06 6.30 1.88
N THR A 42 10.35 6.68 1.97
CA THR A 42 11.35 5.87 2.68
C THR A 42 11.01 5.62 4.15
N ARG A 43 11.43 4.47 4.66
CA ARG A 43 11.12 3.97 6.02
C ARG A 43 9.61 3.83 6.28
N CYS A 44 8.82 3.59 5.23
CA CYS A 44 7.39 3.28 5.31
C CYS A 44 7.20 1.76 5.47
N VAL A 45 6.27 1.35 6.31
CA VAL A 45 5.77 -0.04 6.30
C VAL A 45 4.54 -0.08 5.42
N ILE A 46 4.47 -1.05 4.51
CA ILE A 46 3.31 -1.27 3.65
C ILE A 46 2.58 -2.51 4.16
N HIS A 47 1.27 -2.38 4.33
CA HIS A 47 0.35 -3.45 4.64
C HIS A 47 -0.66 -3.55 3.52
N ASP A 48 -1.15 -4.75 3.23
CA ASP A 48 -2.23 -4.92 2.27
C ASP A 48 -3.16 -6.07 2.65
N GLY A 49 -4.33 -6.09 2.03
CA GLY A 49 -5.33 -7.12 2.27
C GLY A 49 -6.72 -6.68 1.91
N ASP A 50 -7.63 -7.66 1.94
CA ASP A 50 -9.06 -7.40 1.89
C ASP A 50 -9.48 -6.66 3.16
N THR A 51 -10.39 -5.70 3.02
CA THR A 51 -10.98 -4.99 4.17
C THR A 51 -11.93 -5.90 4.95
N ASN A 52 -12.25 -5.54 6.20
CA ASN A 52 -13.28 -6.26 6.97
C ASN A 52 -14.61 -6.31 6.23
N ALA A 53 -15.03 -5.20 5.61
CA ALA A 53 -16.25 -5.14 4.81
C ALA A 53 -16.24 -6.17 3.66
N THR A 54 -15.07 -6.44 3.09
CA THR A 54 -14.89 -7.47 2.05
C THR A 54 -14.99 -8.87 2.61
N LEU A 55 -14.32 -9.15 3.73
CA LEU A 55 -14.37 -10.47 4.37
C LEU A 55 -15.77 -10.83 4.90
N THR A 56 -16.59 -9.82 5.24
CA THR A 56 -17.99 -10.03 5.63
C THR A 56 -18.97 -10.00 4.46
N GLY A 57 -18.48 -9.82 3.22
CA GLY A 57 -19.31 -9.81 2.01
C GLY A 57 -20.19 -8.57 1.81
N LEU A 58 -19.87 -7.46 2.48
CA LEU A 58 -20.61 -6.20 2.36
C LEU A 58 -20.12 -5.35 1.18
N GLU A 59 -18.81 -5.39 0.93
CA GLU A 59 -18.16 -4.66 -0.16
C GLU A 59 -17.13 -5.55 -0.86
N ARG A 60 -16.53 -5.05 -1.94
CA ARG A 60 -15.46 -5.74 -2.70
C ARG A 60 -14.26 -4.82 -2.83
N THR A 61 -13.60 -4.61 -1.69
CA THR A 61 -12.60 -3.56 -1.46
C THR A 61 -11.28 -4.12 -0.95
N TYR A 62 -10.22 -3.92 -1.73
CA TYR A 62 -8.85 -4.19 -1.33
C TYR A 62 -8.17 -2.92 -0.83
N CYS A 63 -7.33 -3.03 0.20
CA CYS A 63 -6.65 -1.89 0.80
C CYS A 63 -5.13 -2.08 0.73
N ILE A 64 -4.42 -1.04 0.31
CA ILE A 64 -2.97 -0.93 0.52
C ILE A 64 -2.74 0.23 1.50
N ALA A 65 -2.30 -0.11 2.71
CA ALA A 65 -2.05 0.83 3.79
C ALA A 65 -0.56 1.15 3.96
N PHE A 66 -0.28 2.42 4.20
CA PHE A 66 1.05 2.98 4.37
C PHE A 66 1.18 3.52 5.78
N GLN A 67 2.11 2.97 6.55
CA GLN A 67 2.47 3.49 7.86
C GLN A 67 3.77 4.29 7.76
N VAL A 68 3.66 5.61 7.95
CA VAL A 68 4.75 6.57 7.75
C VAL A 68 5.12 7.32 9.02
N GLY A 69 6.40 7.67 9.15
CA GLY A 69 6.92 8.36 10.33
C GLY A 69 6.85 9.89 10.27
N ARG A 70 6.55 10.48 9.11
CA ARG A 70 6.56 11.94 8.90
C ARG A 70 5.29 12.41 8.22
N ARG A 71 4.71 13.51 8.70
CA ARG A 71 3.49 14.13 8.13
C ARG A 71 3.61 14.45 6.64
N ARG A 72 4.78 14.95 6.19
CA ARG A 72 5.03 15.21 4.77
C ARG A 72 4.89 13.97 3.87
N GLN A 73 5.13 12.77 4.39
CA GLN A 73 4.97 11.52 3.63
C GLN A 73 3.49 11.17 3.48
N LEU A 74 2.70 11.39 4.54
CA LEU A 74 1.24 11.28 4.50
C LEU A 74 0.66 12.25 3.47
N ASP A 75 1.10 13.51 3.50
CA ASP A 75 0.63 14.54 2.57
C ASP A 75 1.02 14.20 1.12
N TYR A 76 2.24 13.70 0.91
CA TYR A 76 2.68 13.20 -0.39
C TYR A 76 1.79 12.07 -0.92
N LEU A 77 1.53 11.04 -0.10
CA LEU A 77 0.67 9.91 -0.47
C LEU A 77 -0.73 10.41 -0.88
N ARG A 78 -1.34 11.24 -0.04
CA ARG A 78 -2.67 11.81 -0.33
C ARG A 78 -2.67 12.59 -1.65
N ASN A 79 -1.70 13.48 -1.84
CA ASN A 79 -1.61 14.32 -3.04
C ASN A 79 -1.32 13.51 -4.32
N ALA A 80 -0.46 12.50 -4.23
CA ALA A 80 -0.12 11.64 -5.37
C ALA A 80 -1.35 10.87 -5.89
N PHE A 81 -2.25 10.47 -5.00
CA PHE A 81 -3.48 9.78 -5.37
C PHE A 81 -4.69 10.70 -5.60
N ALA A 82 -4.73 11.93 -5.07
CA ALA A 82 -5.95 12.76 -5.05
C ALA A 82 -6.61 12.97 -6.42
N GLY A 83 -5.83 13.27 -7.46
CA GLY A 83 -6.33 13.55 -8.82
C GLY A 83 -6.39 12.34 -9.76
N ARG A 84 -6.07 11.14 -9.28
CA ARG A 84 -5.93 9.94 -10.12
C ARG A 84 -7.28 9.33 -10.49
N THR A 85 -7.39 8.78 -11.70
CA THR A 85 -8.62 8.12 -12.19
C THR A 85 -8.31 6.73 -12.75
N ASP A 86 -7.21 6.13 -12.31
CA ASP A 86 -6.80 4.79 -12.71
C ASP A 86 -7.93 3.78 -12.41
N ARG A 87 -8.21 2.90 -13.38
CA ARG A 87 -9.24 1.87 -13.24
C ARG A 87 -8.92 0.98 -12.03
N GLY A 88 -9.91 0.74 -11.17
CA GLY A 88 -9.74 -0.03 -9.94
C GLY A 88 -9.39 0.81 -8.71
N LEU A 89 -8.96 2.07 -8.86
CA LEU A 89 -8.83 2.98 -7.72
C LEU A 89 -10.21 3.53 -7.35
N TRP A 90 -10.57 3.52 -6.06
CA TRP A 90 -11.84 4.08 -5.61
C TRP A 90 -11.99 5.56 -6.02
N PRO A 91 -13.22 6.10 -6.16
CA PRO A 91 -13.43 7.50 -6.48
C PRO A 91 -12.78 8.47 -5.47
N PRO A 92 -12.42 9.71 -5.87
CA PRO A 92 -11.69 10.64 -5.01
C PRO A 92 -12.31 10.92 -3.63
N HIS A 93 -13.63 10.86 -3.51
CA HIS A 93 -14.35 11.17 -2.27
C HIS A 93 -14.30 10.04 -1.21
N CYS A 94 -13.86 8.84 -1.59
CA CYS A 94 -13.91 7.64 -0.73
C CYS A 94 -12.69 6.74 -0.85
N ARG A 95 -11.65 7.13 -1.60
CA ARG A 95 -10.45 6.29 -1.81
C ARG A 95 -9.47 6.20 -0.66
N PHE A 96 -9.67 6.98 0.38
CA PHE A 96 -8.76 7.03 1.52
C PHE A 96 -9.48 6.60 2.79
N THR A 97 -8.81 5.77 3.57
CA THR A 97 -9.11 5.54 4.98
C THR A 97 -7.91 5.98 5.81
N GLU A 98 -8.13 6.56 6.99
CA GLU A 98 -7.08 7.14 7.84
C GLU A 98 -7.32 6.78 9.31
N GLY A 99 -6.27 6.91 10.12
CA GLY A 99 -6.31 6.60 11.55
C GLY A 99 -5.61 5.30 11.88
N LYS A 100 -6.12 4.51 12.83
CA LYS A 100 -5.52 3.23 13.23
C LYS A 100 -5.94 2.11 12.28
N ILE A 101 -5.55 2.20 11.01
CA ILE A 101 -6.02 1.32 9.93
C ILE A 101 -5.53 -0.10 10.17
N ILE A 102 -4.25 -0.26 10.51
CA ILE A 102 -3.63 -1.57 10.71
C ILE A 102 -4.23 -2.31 11.93
N GLU A 103 -4.74 -1.57 12.92
CA GLU A 103 -5.47 -2.16 14.06
C GLU A 103 -6.91 -2.53 13.70
N ARG A 104 -7.53 -1.82 12.75
CA ARG A 104 -8.96 -1.92 12.43
C ARG A 104 -9.26 -2.86 11.27
N GLU A 105 -8.35 -3.01 10.33
CA GLU A 105 -8.49 -3.82 9.13
C GLU A 105 -7.56 -5.03 9.21
N PRO A 106 -7.95 -6.20 8.65
CA PRO A 106 -7.18 -7.44 8.74
C PRO A 106 -6.01 -7.47 7.73
N LEU A 107 -5.22 -6.40 7.67
CA LEU A 107 -4.15 -6.23 6.68
C LEU A 107 -2.87 -6.94 7.14
N VAL A 108 -2.21 -7.61 6.19
CA VAL A 108 -0.93 -8.29 6.42
C VAL A 108 0.22 -7.35 6.07
N ALA A 109 1.28 -7.37 6.86
CA ALA A 109 2.49 -6.62 6.56
C ALA A 109 3.16 -7.18 5.29
N ALA A 110 3.14 -6.40 4.21
CA ALA A 110 3.68 -6.77 2.91
C ALA A 110 5.19 -6.50 2.81
N GLY A 111 5.68 -5.48 3.52
CA GLY A 111 7.10 -5.17 3.55
C GLY A 111 7.42 -3.77 4.04
N VAL A 112 8.67 -3.37 3.85
CA VAL A 112 9.19 -2.06 4.26
C VAL A 112 9.91 -1.37 3.11
N VAL A 113 9.56 -0.12 2.83
CA VAL A 113 10.37 0.75 1.97
C VAL A 113 11.60 1.18 2.75
N THR A 114 12.78 0.74 2.35
CA THR A 114 14.04 1.03 3.05
C THR A 114 14.45 2.51 2.91
N SER A 115 15.54 2.92 3.58
CA SER A 115 16.10 4.26 3.38
C SER A 115 16.64 4.50 1.97
N ALA A 116 16.89 3.45 1.20
CA ALA A 116 17.34 3.53 -0.19
C ALA A 116 16.18 3.54 -1.20
N GLY A 117 14.92 3.51 -0.74
CA GLY A 117 13.73 3.41 -1.61
C GLY A 117 13.53 2.02 -2.23
N VAL A 118 14.11 0.98 -1.65
CA VAL A 118 13.85 -0.42 -2.04
C VAL A 118 12.67 -0.93 -1.22
N PHE A 119 11.67 -1.54 -1.86
CA PHE A 119 10.60 -2.25 -1.15
C PHE A 119 11.09 -3.64 -0.76
N ALA A 120 11.47 -3.79 0.51
CA ALA A 120 11.94 -5.05 1.07
C ALA A 120 10.75 -5.90 1.52
N VAL A 121 10.56 -7.05 0.86
CA VAL A 121 9.47 -8.01 1.09
C VAL A 121 10.07 -9.35 1.55
N ARG A 122 9.34 -10.16 2.32
CA ARG A 122 9.89 -11.44 2.78
C ARG A 122 9.90 -12.46 1.66
N GLU A 123 10.84 -13.39 1.77
CA GLU A 123 10.86 -14.59 0.92
C GLU A 123 9.54 -15.37 1.09
N ASN A 124 8.89 -15.68 -0.04
CA ASN A 124 7.57 -16.31 -0.15
C ASN A 124 6.34 -15.43 0.18
N ASP A 125 6.51 -14.12 0.39
CA ASP A 125 5.35 -13.22 0.40
C ASP A 125 4.75 -13.08 -1.01
N MET A 126 3.50 -12.61 -1.08
CA MET A 126 2.74 -12.47 -2.33
C MET A 126 3.39 -11.51 -3.33
N VAL A 127 4.03 -10.44 -2.84
CA VAL A 127 4.64 -9.41 -3.68
C VAL A 127 5.94 -9.96 -4.28
N GLN A 128 6.00 -10.02 -5.60
CA GLN A 128 7.15 -10.55 -6.34
C GLN A 128 7.95 -9.44 -7.04
N PRO A 129 9.26 -9.61 -7.27
CA PRO A 129 10.07 -8.61 -7.95
C PRO A 129 9.55 -8.17 -9.33
N SER A 130 8.90 -9.08 -10.06
CA SER A 130 8.30 -8.79 -11.37
C SER A 130 7.11 -7.83 -11.31
N TRP A 131 6.57 -7.51 -10.12
CA TRP A 131 5.44 -6.61 -9.99
C TRP A 131 5.81 -5.15 -10.22
N SER A 132 7.08 -4.77 -10.04
CA SER A 132 7.58 -3.40 -10.23
C SER A 132 8.23 -3.16 -11.60
N GLU A 133 8.16 -4.11 -12.53
CA GLU A 133 8.78 -3.98 -13.86
C GLU A 133 8.26 -2.73 -14.61
N GLY A 134 9.17 -1.96 -15.20
CA GLY A 134 8.84 -0.71 -15.90
C GLY A 134 8.56 0.49 -15.01
N THR A 135 8.82 0.40 -13.70
CA THR A 135 8.62 1.52 -12.75
C THR A 135 9.93 1.93 -12.07
N ALA A 136 9.90 3.02 -11.28
CA ALA A 136 11.04 3.44 -10.46
C ALA A 136 11.29 2.51 -9.25
N TRP A 137 10.40 1.56 -9.00
CA TRP A 137 10.47 0.69 -7.83
C TRP A 137 11.45 -0.46 -8.02
N ARG A 138 12.21 -0.72 -6.97
CA ARG A 138 13.00 -1.94 -6.82
C ARG A 138 12.43 -2.73 -5.66
N ILE A 139 12.12 -4.00 -5.89
CA ILE A 139 11.67 -4.93 -4.86
C ILE A 139 12.86 -5.82 -4.50
N GLY A 140 13.21 -5.85 -3.21
CA GLY A 140 14.25 -6.72 -2.67
C GLY A 140 13.64 -7.80 -1.79
N VAL A 141 14.11 -9.04 -1.92
CA VAL A 141 13.65 -10.15 -1.09
C VAL A 141 14.58 -10.30 0.11
N ILE A 142 14.03 -10.37 1.31
CA ILE A 142 14.77 -10.65 2.54
C ILE A 142 14.49 -12.07 3.03
N GLN A 143 15.55 -12.84 3.27
CA GLN A 143 15.45 -14.20 3.84
C GLN A 143 15.12 -14.11 5.33
N ARG A 144 14.34 -15.07 5.84
CA ARG A 144 14.20 -15.26 7.29
C ARG A 144 15.52 -15.78 7.85
N SER A 145 16.11 -15.03 8.77
CA SER A 145 17.11 -15.54 9.73
C SER A 145 16.46 -16.50 10.72
#